data_AF-A0A6C0EGZ7-F1
#
_entry.id   AF-A0A6C0EGZ7-F1
#
_cell.length_a   1.000
_cell.length_b   1.000
_cell.length_c   1.000
_cell.angle_alpha   90.00
_cell.angle_beta   90.00
_cell.angle_gamma   90.00
#
_symmetry.space_group_name_H-M   'P 1'
#
loop_
_entity.id
_entity.type
_entity.pdbx_description
1 polymer ?
#
loop_
_entity_poly.entity_id
_entity_poly.type
_entity_poly.pdbx_seq_one_letter_code
_entity_poly.pdbx_strand_id
1 'polypeptide(L)'
;MKIEFDMTTKMPGQPVQRNPFEQENQDFMDMDMDMDMMDNNGEEMEIDDLEFPYNQSQSNNIDLAKRDQYLLKIEDEIQLRRKFLLEKQKKLEKLSRQNHFLETIKDDYENYHNYIVEQKEGQIRAMNSIKQYVEDLIVSGKLTDQDIKQAKDDQREITSEVKKIREKINEIIGV
;
A
#
# COMPACT_ATOMS: atom_id res chain seq x y z
N MET A 1 1.01 31.79 17.04
CA MET A 1 1.45 31.81 15.63
C MET A 1 0.92 30.54 14.99
N LYS A 2 -0.16 30.64 14.21
CA LYS A 2 -0.70 29.53 13.39
C LYS A 2 -0.08 29.69 12.00
N ILE A 3 0.51 28.64 11.47
CA ILE A 3 0.96 28.60 10.08
C ILE A 3 -0.05 27.74 9.34
N GLU A 4 -0.94 28.39 8.60
CA GLU A 4 -1.78 27.76 7.59
C GLU A 4 -1.01 27.86 6.26
N PHE A 5 -0.72 26.72 5.64
CA PHE A 5 -0.14 26.65 4.31
C PHE A 5 -1.28 26.58 3.29
N ASP A 6 -1.61 27.72 2.69
CA ASP A 6 -2.51 27.78 1.53
C ASP A 6 -1.69 27.52 0.25
N MET A 7 -1.96 26.40 -0.43
CA MET A 7 -1.29 26.02 -1.68
C MET A 7 -2.15 26.29 -2.91
N THR A 8 -2.89 27.40 -2.94
CA THR A 8 -3.64 27.79 -4.14
C THR A 8 -3.37 29.23 -4.56
N THR A 9 -2.31 29.44 -5.35
CA THR A 9 -2.18 30.66 -6.16
C THR A 9 -1.72 30.28 -7.56
N LYS A 10 -2.68 30.15 -8.50
CA LYS A 10 -2.41 30.04 -9.94
C LYS A 10 -2.71 31.38 -10.61
N MET A 11 -1.73 31.92 -11.33
CA MET A 11 -1.86 33.13 -12.16
C MET A 11 -2.61 32.82 -13.47
N PRO A 12 -3.43 33.75 -14.00
CA PRO A 12 -4.25 33.52 -15.18
C PRO A 12 -3.41 33.56 -16.47
N GLY A 13 -3.43 32.47 -17.25
CA GLY A 13 -2.88 32.45 -18.62
C GLY A 13 -1.84 31.37 -18.93
N GLN A 14 -1.49 30.47 -17.99
CA GLN A 14 -0.66 29.30 -18.32
C GLN A 14 -1.53 28.11 -18.77
N PRO A 15 -1.14 27.36 -19.82
CA PRO A 15 -1.82 26.14 -20.21
C PRO A 15 -1.80 25.16 -19.03
N VAL A 16 -2.97 24.59 -18.72
CA VAL A 16 -3.13 23.61 -17.65
C VAL A 16 -2.25 22.40 -17.98
N GLN A 17 -1.11 22.26 -17.30
CA GLN A 17 -0.44 20.98 -17.21
C GLN A 17 -1.34 20.07 -16.39
N ARG A 18 -2.00 19.13 -17.06
CA ARG A 18 -2.78 18.07 -16.41
C ARG A 18 -1.84 17.24 -15.56
N ASN A 19 -2.28 16.93 -14.35
CA ASN A 19 -1.54 16.07 -13.42
C ASN A 19 -1.48 14.65 -14.02
N PRO A 20 -0.30 14.00 -14.13
CA PRO A 20 -0.19 12.64 -14.66
C PRO A 20 -1.12 11.63 -13.97
N PHE A 21 -1.41 11.85 -12.69
CA PHE A 21 -2.34 11.07 -11.86
C PHE A 21 -3.84 11.18 -12.25
N GLU A 22 -4.24 12.21 -13.00
CA GLU A 22 -5.64 12.35 -13.49
C GLU A 22 -5.85 11.70 -14.86
N GLN A 23 -4.78 11.48 -15.63
CA GLN A 23 -4.84 10.82 -16.94
C GLN A 23 -4.96 9.30 -16.78
N GLU A 24 -4.20 8.69 -15.87
CA GLU A 24 -4.30 7.25 -15.61
C GLU A 24 -5.71 6.87 -15.11
N ASN A 25 -6.31 7.67 -14.22
CA ASN A 25 -7.65 7.40 -13.69
C ASN A 25 -8.78 7.53 -14.74
N GLN A 26 -8.59 8.30 -15.82
CA GLN A 26 -9.56 8.37 -16.94
C GLN A 26 -9.43 7.15 -17.87
N ASP A 27 -8.20 6.69 -18.14
CA ASP A 27 -7.95 5.46 -18.91
C ASP A 27 -8.48 4.20 -18.18
N PHE A 28 -8.58 4.26 -16.85
CA PHE A 28 -9.19 3.22 -16.01
C PHE A 28 -10.71 3.11 -16.13
N MET A 29 -11.44 4.19 -16.46
CA MET A 29 -12.91 4.17 -16.59
C MET A 29 -13.39 3.85 -18.01
N ASP A 30 -12.61 4.20 -19.03
CA ASP A 30 -12.99 3.96 -20.43
C ASP A 30 -12.80 2.49 -20.86
N MET A 31 -12.02 1.68 -20.12
CA MET A 31 -11.91 0.22 -20.35
C MET A 31 -13.01 -0.62 -19.70
N ASP A 32 -13.78 -0.04 -18.77
CA ASP A 32 -14.90 -0.74 -18.12
C ASP A 32 -16.15 -0.81 -19.02
N MET A 33 -16.17 -0.14 -20.18
CA MET A 33 -17.32 -0.17 -21.11
C MET A 33 -17.37 -1.36 -22.07
N ASP A 34 -16.31 -2.17 -22.18
CA ASP A 34 -16.35 -3.43 -22.95
C ASP A 34 -16.73 -4.65 -22.06
N MET A 35 -17.24 -4.40 -20.86
CA MET A 35 -17.57 -5.41 -19.84
C MET A 35 -19.01 -5.95 -19.92
N ASP A 36 -19.74 -5.73 -21.03
CA ASP A 36 -21.11 -6.22 -21.23
C ASP A 36 -21.17 -7.54 -22.04
N MET A 37 -20.39 -8.53 -21.63
CA MET A 37 -20.61 -9.93 -22.01
C MET A 37 -20.36 -10.86 -20.81
N MET A 38 -21.05 -10.58 -19.70
CA MET A 38 -21.27 -11.56 -18.63
C MET A 38 -22.68 -12.11 -18.75
N ASP A 39 -22.78 -13.42 -19.00
CA ASP A 39 -24.02 -14.18 -18.85
C ASP A 39 -24.46 -14.15 -17.38
N ASN A 40 -25.77 -14.13 -17.18
CA ASN A 40 -26.48 -13.60 -16.01
C ASN A 40 -26.51 -14.53 -14.79
N ASN A 41 -25.52 -15.41 -14.64
CA ASN A 41 -25.58 -16.52 -13.68
C ASN A 41 -24.48 -16.57 -12.62
N GLY A 42 -23.56 -15.61 -12.52
CA GLY A 42 -22.75 -15.40 -11.31
C GLY A 42 -21.96 -16.60 -10.76
N GLU A 43 -21.72 -17.64 -11.56
CA GLU A 43 -20.92 -18.79 -11.15
C GLU A 43 -19.45 -18.53 -11.53
N GLU A 44 -18.60 -18.39 -10.51
CA GLU A 44 -17.15 -18.53 -10.69
C GLU A 44 -16.90 -19.92 -11.30
N MET A 45 -16.30 -19.96 -12.49
CA MET A 45 -15.90 -21.23 -13.09
C MET A 45 -14.77 -21.82 -12.24
N GLU A 46 -15.15 -22.72 -11.31
CA GLU A 46 -14.24 -23.53 -10.50
C GLU A 46 -13.30 -24.34 -11.42
N ILE A 47 -12.04 -24.43 -11.00
CA ILE A 47 -10.93 -24.95 -11.81
C ILE A 47 -10.96 -26.50 -11.92
N ASP A 48 -11.85 -27.18 -11.20
CA ASP A 48 -11.78 -28.65 -11.01
C ASP A 48 -12.62 -29.50 -12.00
N ASP A 49 -13.48 -28.90 -12.84
CA ASP A 49 -14.46 -29.67 -13.63
C ASP A 49 -14.14 -29.83 -15.14
N LEU A 50 -12.94 -29.45 -15.59
CA LEU A 50 -12.50 -29.79 -16.95
C LEU A 50 -11.89 -31.19 -16.98
N GLU A 51 -12.73 -32.23 -16.99
CA GLU A 51 -12.31 -33.57 -17.37
C GLU A 51 -11.72 -33.53 -18.79
N PHE A 52 -10.40 -33.71 -18.88
CA PHE A 52 -9.68 -33.77 -20.15
C PHE A 52 -9.77 -35.19 -20.73
N PRO A 53 -10.49 -35.43 -21.84
CA PRO A 53 -10.46 -36.73 -22.49
C PRO A 53 -9.14 -36.89 -23.25
N TYR A 54 -8.13 -37.46 -22.59
CA TYR A 54 -6.99 -38.08 -23.28
C TYR A 54 -7.51 -39.29 -24.04
N ASN A 55 -7.77 -39.16 -25.34
CA ASN A 55 -8.09 -40.33 -26.15
C ASN A 55 -6.82 -40.92 -26.77
N GLN A 56 -6.54 -42.16 -26.38
CA GLN A 56 -5.48 -42.99 -26.91
C GLN A 56 -5.68 -43.26 -28.39
N SER A 57 -4.57 -43.30 -29.11
CA SER A 57 -4.45 -43.60 -30.54
C SER A 57 -5.28 -44.83 -30.93
N GLN A 58 -6.27 -44.69 -31.81
CA GLN A 58 -6.90 -45.85 -32.46
C GLN A 58 -7.22 -45.60 -33.94
N SER A 59 -6.55 -46.44 -34.74
CA SER A 59 -6.94 -47.02 -36.04
C SER A 59 -7.43 -46.12 -37.17
N ASN A 60 -6.61 -46.06 -38.21
CA ASN A 60 -6.85 -45.44 -39.51
C ASN A 60 -7.96 -46.15 -40.31
N ASN A 61 -9.24 -45.87 -40.01
CA ASN A 61 -10.32 -45.84 -41.00
C ASN A 61 -11.54 -45.06 -40.46
N ILE A 62 -11.33 -43.78 -40.13
CA ILE A 62 -12.41 -42.88 -39.77
C ILE A 62 -12.98 -42.31 -41.09
N ASP A 63 -14.30 -42.45 -41.27
CA ASP A 63 -15.06 -41.78 -42.32
C ASP A 63 -14.64 -40.30 -42.42
N LEU A 64 -14.34 -39.82 -43.63
CA LEU A 64 -13.70 -38.52 -43.87
C LEU A 64 -14.48 -37.39 -43.17
N ALA A 65 -15.82 -37.45 -43.23
CA ALA A 65 -16.70 -36.49 -42.59
C ALA A 65 -16.57 -36.46 -41.05
N LYS A 66 -16.35 -37.63 -40.41
CA LYS A 66 -16.16 -37.73 -38.95
C LYS A 66 -14.80 -37.19 -38.52
N ARG A 67 -13.76 -37.40 -39.34
CA ARG A 67 -12.43 -36.83 -39.08
C ARG A 67 -12.47 -35.30 -39.17
N ASP A 68 -13.14 -34.76 -40.18
CA ASP A 68 -13.28 -33.32 -40.35
C ASP A 68 -14.08 -32.70 -39.20
N GLN A 69 -15.16 -33.36 -38.74
CA GLN A 69 -15.91 -32.92 -37.56
C GLN A 69 -15.05 -32.93 -36.28
N TYR A 70 -14.17 -33.91 -36.13
CA TYR A 70 -13.26 -33.98 -34.99
C TYR A 70 -12.19 -32.88 -35.03
N LEU A 71 -11.66 -32.57 -36.23
CA LEU A 71 -10.74 -31.45 -36.42
C LEU A 71 -11.39 -30.11 -36.07
N LEU A 72 -12.65 -29.89 -36.47
CA LEU A 72 -13.40 -28.69 -36.08
C LEU A 72 -13.52 -28.55 -34.56
N LYS A 73 -13.85 -29.63 -33.85
CA LYS A 73 -13.92 -29.63 -32.38
C LYS A 73 -12.58 -29.30 -31.73
N ILE A 74 -11.48 -29.86 -32.26
CA ILE A 74 -10.14 -29.54 -31.77
C ILE A 74 -9.79 -28.07 -32.01
N GLU A 75 -10.11 -27.54 -33.20
CA GLU A 75 -9.88 -26.13 -33.52
C GLU A 75 -10.65 -25.23 -32.53
N ASP A 76 -11.93 -25.50 -32.30
CA ASP A 76 -12.76 -24.77 -31.35
C ASP A 76 -12.18 -24.83 -29.93
N GLU A 77 -11.74 -26.01 -29.49
CA GLU A 77 -11.13 -26.19 -28.17
C GLU A 77 -9.78 -25.45 -28.04
N ILE A 78 -8.97 -25.44 -29.10
CA ILE A 78 -7.72 -24.67 -29.15
C ILE A 78 -8.02 -23.16 -29.04
N GLN A 79 -9.03 -22.66 -29.76
CA GLN A 79 -9.40 -21.25 -29.70
C GLN A 79 -9.91 -20.87 -28.31
N LEU A 80 -10.73 -21.72 -27.69
CA LEU A 80 -11.25 -21.50 -26.35
C LEU A 80 -10.13 -21.48 -25.30
N ARG A 81 -9.20 -22.44 -25.36
CA ARG A 81 -8.03 -22.47 -24.47
C ARG A 81 -7.12 -21.24 -24.66
N ARG A 82 -6.93 -20.78 -25.90
CA ARG A 82 -6.16 -19.56 -26.18
C ARG A 82 -6.81 -18.34 -25.55
N LYS A 83 -8.12 -18.16 -25.72
CA LYS A 83 -8.86 -17.06 -25.12
C LYS A 83 -8.75 -17.08 -23.60
N PHE A 84 -8.93 -18.25 -22.99
CA PHE A 84 -8.78 -18.43 -21.55
C PHE A 84 -7.39 -18.07 -21.04
N LEU A 85 -6.32 -18.51 -21.72
CA LEU A 85 -4.95 -18.17 -21.34
C LEU A 85 -4.69 -16.65 -21.41
N LEU A 86 -5.21 -15.97 -22.44
CA LEU A 86 -5.11 -14.51 -22.56
C LEU A 86 -5.83 -13.80 -21.41
N GLU A 87 -7.03 -14.26 -21.04
CA GLU A 87 -7.77 -13.70 -19.91
C GLU A 87 -7.04 -13.91 -18.57
N LYS A 88 -6.47 -15.10 -18.36
CA LYS A 88 -5.65 -15.39 -17.17
C LYS A 88 -4.40 -14.52 -17.13
N GLN A 89 -3.73 -14.33 -18.25
CA GLN A 89 -2.58 -13.43 -18.33
C GLN A 89 -2.96 -12.00 -17.94
N LYS A 90 -4.05 -11.46 -18.51
CA LYS A 90 -4.55 -10.12 -18.14
C LYS A 90 -4.88 -10.02 -16.65
N LYS A 91 -5.50 -11.05 -16.07
CA LYS A 91 -5.81 -11.10 -14.64
C LYS A 91 -4.53 -11.10 -13.79
N LEU A 92 -3.52 -11.89 -14.17
CA LEU A 92 -2.22 -11.93 -13.48
C LEU A 92 -1.50 -10.59 -13.55
N GLU A 93 -1.50 -9.92 -14.70
CA GLU A 93 -0.93 -8.59 -14.84
C GLU A 93 -1.63 -7.56 -13.95
N LYS A 94 -2.97 -7.62 -13.86
CA LYS A 94 -3.75 -6.77 -12.94
C LYS A 94 -3.37 -7.03 -11.48
N LEU A 95 -3.33 -8.29 -11.06
CA LEU A 95 -2.95 -8.66 -9.69
C LEU A 95 -1.51 -8.26 -9.37
N SER A 96 -0.59 -8.43 -10.33
CA SER A 96 0.81 -8.02 -10.15
C SER A 96 0.93 -6.51 -9.94
N ARG A 97 0.19 -5.70 -10.70
CA ARG A 97 0.14 -4.24 -10.51
C ARG A 97 -0.44 -3.86 -9.15
N GLN A 98 -1.52 -4.53 -8.73
CA GLN A 98 -2.11 -4.31 -7.40
C GLN A 98 -1.14 -4.67 -6.27
N ASN A 99 -0.43 -5.80 -6.39
CA ASN A 99 0.57 -6.20 -5.40
C ASN A 99 1.70 -5.19 -5.31
N HIS A 100 2.22 -4.73 -6.44
CA HIS A 100 3.26 -3.70 -6.46
C HIS A 100 2.79 -2.40 -5.81
N PHE A 101 1.56 -1.98 -6.08
CA PHE A 101 0.96 -0.82 -5.42
C PHE A 101 0.85 -1.00 -3.90
N LEU A 102 0.42 -2.17 -3.44
CA LEU A 102 0.34 -2.50 -2.02
C LEU A 102 1.72 -2.54 -1.34
N GLU A 103 2.76 -2.99 -2.04
CA GLU A 103 4.15 -2.91 -1.58
C GLU A 103 4.58 -1.45 -1.38
N THR A 104 4.32 -0.58 -2.35
CA THR A 104 4.62 0.86 -2.23
C THR A 104 3.89 1.49 -1.04
N ILE A 105 2.60 1.19 -0.85
CA ILE A 105 1.84 1.67 0.31
C ILE A 105 2.50 1.21 1.60
N LYS A 106 2.85 -0.08 1.68
CA LYS A 106 3.49 -0.65 2.86
C LYS A 106 4.79 0.09 3.17
N ASP A 107 5.64 0.33 2.18
CA ASP A 107 6.91 1.03 2.33
C ASP A 107 6.69 2.48 2.83
N ASP A 108 5.67 3.18 2.32
CA ASP A 108 5.30 4.52 2.80
C ASP A 108 4.88 4.51 4.28
N TYR A 109 4.11 3.50 4.70
CA TYR A 109 3.73 3.33 6.11
C TYR A 109 4.94 3.04 7.00
N GLU A 110 5.86 2.18 6.56
CA GLU A 110 7.10 1.88 7.29
C GLU A 110 7.98 3.14 7.43
N ASN A 111 8.13 3.91 6.35
CA ASN A 111 8.89 5.17 6.38
C ASN A 111 8.28 6.18 7.34
N TYR A 112 6.96 6.37 7.30
CA TYR A 112 6.27 7.30 8.19
C TYR A 112 6.33 6.85 9.65
N HIS A 113 6.20 5.54 9.89
CA HIS A 113 6.36 4.95 11.21
C HIS A 113 7.76 5.24 11.79
N ASN A 114 8.81 4.93 11.03
CA ASN A 114 10.20 5.20 11.42
C ASN A 114 10.43 6.69 11.71
N TYR A 115 9.88 7.57 10.86
CA TYR A 115 9.98 9.02 11.07
C TYR A 115 9.34 9.47 12.39
N ILE A 116 8.16 8.95 12.75
CA ILE A 116 7.52 9.29 14.03
C ILE A 116 8.37 8.82 15.21
N VAL A 117 8.93 7.61 15.14
CA VAL A 117 9.82 7.07 16.17
C VAL A 117 11.03 7.99 16.34
N GLU A 118 11.71 8.35 15.26
CA GLU A 118 12.88 9.23 15.29
C GLU A 118 12.56 10.61 15.90
N GLN A 119 11.43 11.20 15.53
CA GLN A 119 10.97 12.48 16.11
C GLN A 119 10.75 12.39 17.62
N LYS A 120 10.13 11.31 18.09
CA LYS A 120 9.90 11.10 19.54
C LYS A 120 11.19 10.84 20.30
N GLU A 121 12.14 10.09 19.73
CA GLU A 121 13.47 9.95 20.30
C GLU A 121 14.21 11.30 20.36
N GLY A 122 14.06 12.13 19.33
CA GLY A 122 14.56 13.51 19.32
C GLY A 122 14.00 14.34 20.47
N GLN A 123 12.70 14.23 20.75
CA GLN A 123 12.06 14.88 21.91
C GLN A 123 12.68 14.40 23.23
N ILE A 124 12.88 13.08 23.39
CA ILE A 124 13.53 12.52 24.59
C ILE A 124 14.95 13.09 24.75
N ARG A 125 15.73 13.18 23.68
CA ARG A 125 17.08 13.77 23.71
C ARG A 125 17.04 15.22 24.17
N ALA A 126 16.15 16.04 23.60
CA ALA A 126 15.99 17.44 23.99
C ALA A 126 15.58 17.59 25.47
N MET A 127 14.63 16.78 25.93
CA MET A 127 14.20 16.78 27.34
C MET A 127 15.31 16.39 28.30
N ASN A 128 16.16 15.43 27.93
CA ASN A 128 17.32 15.05 28.73
C ASN A 128 18.37 16.17 28.79
N SER A 129 18.58 16.91 27.68
CA SER A 129 19.46 18.09 27.69
C SER A 129 18.94 19.18 28.63
N ILE A 130 17.62 19.43 28.63
CA ILE A 130 17.00 20.39 29.56
C ILE A 130 17.17 19.90 31.00
N LYS A 131 16.90 18.62 31.27
CA LYS A 131 17.09 18.00 32.59
C LYS A 131 18.52 18.18 33.11
N GLN A 132 19.52 17.94 32.27
CA GLN A 132 20.93 18.12 32.62
C GLN A 132 21.25 19.59 32.92
N TYR A 133 20.76 20.52 32.10
CA TYR A 133 20.94 21.95 32.37
C TYR A 133 20.33 22.39 33.71
N VAL A 134 19.15 21.86 34.05
CA VAL A 134 18.51 22.11 35.36
C VAL A 134 19.35 21.54 36.50
N GLU A 135 19.90 20.33 36.34
CA GLU A 135 20.82 19.72 37.31
C GLU A 135 22.08 20.58 37.52
N ASP A 136 22.70 21.05 36.43
CA ASP A 136 23.89 21.91 36.48
C ASP A 136 23.60 23.24 37.17
N LEU A 137 22.43 23.83 36.94
CA LEU A 137 21.99 25.06 37.63
C LEU A 137 21.89 24.85 39.15
N ILE A 138 21.29 23.73 39.59
CA ILE A 138 21.20 23.38 41.02
C ILE A 138 22.59 23.22 41.63
N VAL A 139 23.49 22.49 40.96
CA VAL A 139 24.86 22.22 41.45
C VAL A 139 25.72 23.49 41.49
N SER A 140 25.52 24.42 40.55
CA SER A 140 26.28 25.67 40.48
C SER A 140 26.10 26.61 41.68
N GLY A 141 25.16 26.34 42.58
CA GLY A 141 24.95 27.07 43.84
C GLY A 141 24.43 28.50 43.67
N LYS A 142 23.99 28.87 42.46
CA LYS A 142 23.47 30.22 42.14
C LYS A 142 21.99 30.41 42.49
N LEU A 143 21.35 29.40 43.09
CA LEU A 143 19.92 29.32 43.28
C LEU A 143 19.54 29.50 44.75
N THR A 144 18.39 30.11 44.99
CA THR A 144 17.78 30.15 46.33
C THR A 144 17.15 28.79 46.67
N ASP A 145 16.85 28.53 47.95
CA ASP A 145 16.17 27.29 48.36
C ASP A 145 14.83 27.07 47.64
N GLN A 146 14.13 28.16 47.31
CA GLN A 146 12.88 28.12 46.57
C GLN A 146 13.11 27.72 45.10
N ASP A 147 14.15 28.25 44.46
CA ASP A 147 14.51 27.90 43.08
C ASP A 147 14.98 26.43 42.99
N ILE A 148 15.72 25.95 43.99
CA ILE A 148 16.13 24.53 44.07
C ILE A 148 14.91 23.62 44.17
N LYS A 149 13.90 24.02 44.93
CA LYS A 149 12.65 23.27 45.04
C LYS A 149 11.92 23.23 43.70
N GLN A 150 11.77 24.37 43.04
CA GLN A 150 11.12 24.45 41.72
C GLN A 150 11.87 23.61 40.68
N ALA A 151 13.19 23.72 40.61
CA ALA A 151 14.03 22.97 39.69
C ALA A 151 13.89 21.45 39.87
N LYS A 152 13.74 20.97 41.11
CA LYS A 152 13.46 19.54 41.40
C LYS A 152 12.08 19.10 40.94
N ASP A 153 11.07 19.97 41.05
CA ASP A 153 9.73 19.68 40.58
C ASP A 153 9.69 19.64 39.04
N ASP A 154 10.35 20.59 38.36
CA ASP A 154 10.52 20.59 36.91
C ASP A 154 11.24 19.32 36.41
N GLN A 155 12.29 18.88 37.12
CA GLN A 155 13.03 17.65 36.79
C GLN A 155 12.15 16.40 36.87
N ARG A 156 11.24 16.34 37.85
CA ARG A 156 10.27 15.25 38.00
C ARG A 156 9.24 15.26 36.88
N GLU A 157 8.74 16.43 36.51
CA GLU A 157 7.81 16.60 35.40
C GLU A 157 8.47 16.16 34.08
N ILE A 158 9.69 16.62 33.80
CA ILE A 158 10.45 16.20 32.62
C ILE A 158 10.60 14.67 32.58
N THR A 159 10.93 14.05 33.72
CA THR A 159 11.08 12.59 33.80
C THR A 159 9.76 11.85 33.54
N SER A 160 8.63 12.40 34.01
CA SER A 160 7.29 11.87 33.77
C SER A 160 6.93 11.93 32.28
N GLU A 161 7.17 13.08 31.64
CA GLU A 161 6.90 13.26 30.21
C GLU A 161 7.78 12.36 29.33
N VAL A 162 9.06 12.18 29.67
CA VAL A 162 9.94 11.22 28.98
C VAL A 162 9.37 9.79 29.05
N LYS A 163 8.80 9.38 30.18
CA LYS A 163 8.15 8.06 30.30
C LYS A 163 6.93 7.95 29.39
N LYS A 164 6.05 8.96 29.38
CA LYS A 164 4.88 8.99 28.49
C LYS A 164 5.28 8.93 27.01
N ILE A 165 6.36 9.61 26.61
CA ILE A 165 6.85 9.55 25.23
C ILE A 165 7.37 8.14 24.91
N ARG A 166 8.08 7.48 25.83
CA ARG A 166 8.53 6.09 25.66
C ARG A 166 7.37 5.11 25.54
N GLU A 167 6.34 5.25 26.37
CA GLU A 167 5.12 4.43 26.27
C GLU A 167 4.48 4.58 24.88
N LYS A 168 4.35 5.81 24.38
CA LYS A 168 3.86 6.07 23.01
C LYS A 168 4.75 5.47 21.92
N ILE A 169 6.08 5.41 22.12
CA ILE A 169 6.97 4.72 21.18
C ILE A 169 6.69 3.21 21.20
N ASN A 170 6.57 2.60 22.38
CA ASN A 170 6.29 1.17 22.50
C ASN A 170 4.93 0.80 21.87
N GLU A 171 3.90 1.64 22.08
CA GLU A 171 2.60 1.50 21.41
C GLU A 171 2.71 1.53 19.87
N ILE A 172 3.58 2.40 19.34
CA ILE A 172 3.79 2.53 17.90
C ILE A 172 4.57 1.34 17.34
N ILE A 173 5.61 0.88 18.04
CA ILE A 173 6.43 -0.27 17.60
C ILE A 173 5.67 -1.59 17.80
N GLY A 174 4.66 -1.63 18.67
CA GLY A 174 3.88 -2.83 18.96
C GLY A 174 4.61 -3.83 19.86
N VAL A 175 5.44 -3.34 20.78
CA VAL A 175 6.18 -4.14 21.78
C VAL A 175 5.49 -4.08 23.14
#